data_AF-A0A089LJ68-F1
#
_entry.id   AF-A0A089LJ68-F1
#
_cell.length_a   1.000
_cell.length_b   1.000
_cell.length_c   1.000
_cell.angle_alpha   90.00
_cell.angle_beta   90.00
_cell.angle_gamma   90.00
#
_symmetry.space_group_name_H-M   'P 1'
#
loop_
_entity.id
_entity.type
_entity.pdbx_description
1 polymer ?
#
loop_
_entity_poly.entity_id
_entity_poly.type
_entity_poly.pdbx_seq_one_letter_code
_entity_poly.pdbx_strand_id
1 'polypeptide(L)'
;MNANIIRALEARYACRLERLTGGYTNFAYLMAGAEPPLVAKVTNLSNEDTLNEIQVMKLVQGSCDTPSIHEVSEMEGMRIIVMDCMPGISAQSVLDAGDWARAEQIYSRMGHLLASQIHSQPYNQQEQGIRRSNRSALSQMIKKLEFVPGSLSRYSLQLLSAADAQDQPWVLTHGDFGVHNILCEEEGALHVLDWEWAEWGGPLSDVAWVCWFTKLHYPGQALKLNAAFVRGYLSSNPLVFSPQQLKAASLYKVWNVLHRLRIAPKEVQREWVRRLEWTLNEDFSDLHGIS
;
A
#
# COMPACT_ATOMS: atom_id res chain seq x y z
N MET A 1 22.76 -2.03 -10.35
CA MET A 1 22.62 -0.57 -10.56
C MET A 1 23.88 -0.05 -11.25
N ASN A 2 23.78 0.97 -12.11
CA ASN A 2 24.93 1.54 -12.80
C ASN A 2 25.86 2.25 -11.80
N ALA A 3 27.14 1.88 -11.76
CA ALA A 3 28.15 2.47 -10.86
C ALA A 3 28.32 3.98 -11.05
N ASN A 4 27.88 4.54 -12.18
CA ASN A 4 27.90 5.97 -12.44
C ASN A 4 26.86 6.73 -11.61
N ILE A 5 25.66 6.17 -11.42
CA ILE A 5 24.62 6.81 -10.60
C ILE A 5 25.07 6.88 -9.14
N ILE A 6 25.64 5.79 -8.62
CA ILE A 6 26.17 5.75 -7.26
C ILE A 6 27.24 6.82 -7.08
N ARG A 7 28.27 6.84 -7.94
CA ARG A 7 29.35 7.83 -7.87
C ARG A 7 28.85 9.27 -7.98
N ALA A 8 27.86 9.54 -8.83
CA ALA A 8 27.29 10.87 -8.99
C ALA A 8 26.57 11.34 -7.72
N LEU A 9 25.77 10.47 -7.08
CA LEU A 9 25.08 10.78 -5.83
C LEU A 9 26.06 10.96 -4.67
N GLU A 10 27.02 10.05 -4.51
CA GLU A 10 28.04 10.13 -3.46
C GLU A 10 28.86 11.42 -3.57
N ALA A 11 29.26 11.80 -4.78
CA ALA A 11 30.01 13.04 -5.02
C ALA A 11 29.15 14.30 -4.76
N ARG A 12 27.88 14.30 -5.20
CA ARG A 12 27.00 15.47 -5.09
C ARG A 12 26.57 15.77 -3.66
N TYR A 13 26.27 14.73 -2.88
CA TYR A 13 25.77 14.88 -1.51
C TYR A 13 26.84 14.61 -0.44
N ALA A 14 28.10 14.42 -0.86
CA ALA A 14 29.23 14.10 0.03
C ALA A 14 28.90 12.94 1.00
N CYS A 15 28.23 11.90 0.49
CA CYS A 15 27.74 10.77 1.27
C CYS A 15 28.23 9.44 0.70
N ARG A 16 27.97 8.34 1.41
CA ARG A 16 28.11 6.98 0.91
C ARG A 16 26.72 6.36 0.68
N LEU A 17 26.51 5.68 -0.44
CA LEU A 17 25.25 4.95 -0.64
C LEU A 17 25.31 3.54 -0.05
N GLU A 18 24.43 3.28 0.91
CA GLU A 18 24.28 1.98 1.55
C GLU A 18 22.94 1.38 1.16
N ARG A 19 22.97 0.16 0.62
CA ARG A 19 21.74 -0.46 0.09
C ARG A 19 20.82 -0.85 1.25
N LEU A 20 19.60 -0.32 1.23
CA LEU A 20 18.55 -0.75 2.16
C LEU A 20 17.95 -2.09 1.71
N THR A 21 17.66 -2.94 2.70
CA THR A 21 16.90 -4.18 2.53
C THR A 21 15.40 -3.88 2.66
N GLY A 22 14.56 -4.55 1.86
CA GLY A 22 13.09 -4.44 1.99
C GLY A 22 12.34 -3.77 0.83
N GLY A 23 13.03 -3.25 -0.20
CA GLY A 23 12.40 -2.78 -1.44
C GLY A 23 12.32 -3.89 -2.49
N TYR A 24 11.12 -4.39 -2.78
CA TYR A 24 10.90 -5.47 -3.76
C TYR A 24 10.94 -4.99 -5.21
N THR A 25 10.41 -3.79 -5.47
CA THR A 25 10.25 -3.25 -6.83
C THR A 25 11.37 -2.26 -7.20
N ASN A 26 11.86 -1.51 -6.22
CA ASN A 26 12.72 -0.35 -6.42
C ASN A 26 14.02 -0.45 -5.61
N PHE A 27 15.08 0.21 -6.08
CA PHE A 27 16.34 0.26 -5.34
C PHE A 27 16.34 1.44 -4.36
N ALA A 28 16.33 1.18 -3.05
CA ALA A 28 16.44 2.22 -2.02
C ALA A 28 17.83 2.20 -1.38
N TYR A 29 18.44 3.37 -1.21
CA TYR A 29 19.76 3.52 -0.60
C TYR A 29 19.71 4.58 0.50
N LEU A 30 20.27 4.25 1.67
CA LEU A 30 20.61 5.24 2.68
C LEU A 30 21.80 6.05 2.19
N MET A 31 21.71 7.37 2.33
CA MET A 31 22.79 8.31 2.02
C MET A 31 23.60 8.58 3.29
N ALA A 32 24.43 7.61 3.68
CA ALA A 32 25.21 7.64 4.91
C ALA A 32 26.18 8.83 4.93
N GLY A 33 26.11 9.63 5.99
CA GLY A 33 26.89 10.87 6.14
C GLY A 33 26.19 12.15 5.67
N ALA A 34 24.98 12.05 5.08
CA ALA A 34 24.14 13.23 4.85
C ALA A 34 23.54 13.75 6.16
N GLU A 35 23.53 15.08 6.34
CA GLU A 35 22.86 15.76 7.46
C GLU A 35 21.84 16.78 6.91
N PRO A 36 20.53 16.59 7.17
CA PRO A 36 19.90 15.45 7.85
C PRO A 36 20.00 14.14 7.04
N PRO A 37 19.72 12.96 7.65
CA PRO A 37 19.74 11.67 6.95
C PRO A 37 18.75 11.60 5.77
N LEU A 38 19.20 11.08 4.63
CA LEU A 38 18.42 11.00 3.38
C LEU A 38 18.38 9.58 2.81
N VAL A 39 17.35 9.30 2.03
CA VAL A 39 17.21 8.09 1.22
C VAL A 39 17.12 8.46 -0.26
N ALA A 40 17.85 7.72 -1.09
CA ALA A 40 17.72 7.75 -2.54
C ALA A 40 16.94 6.53 -3.04
N LYS A 41 15.72 6.74 -3.55
CA LYS A 41 14.94 5.73 -4.27
C LYS A 41 15.24 5.84 -5.76
N VAL A 42 15.67 4.73 -6.38
CA VAL A 42 16.09 4.69 -7.78
C VAL A 42 15.30 3.64 -8.54
N THR A 43 14.64 4.09 -9.60
CA THR A 43 13.65 3.33 -10.37
C THR A 43 13.90 3.49 -11.87
N ASN A 44 13.46 2.56 -12.70
CA ASN A 44 13.55 2.71 -14.16
C ASN A 44 12.55 3.78 -14.64
N LEU A 45 12.91 4.60 -15.63
CA LEU A 45 11.99 5.59 -16.21
C LEU A 45 10.72 4.99 -16.81
N SER A 46 10.76 3.72 -17.22
CA SER A 46 9.57 3.00 -17.70
C SER A 46 8.58 2.64 -16.58
N ASN A 47 8.93 2.83 -15.31
CA ASN A 47 8.01 2.62 -14.20
C ASN A 47 7.10 3.83 -14.04
N GLU A 48 5.88 3.73 -14.57
CA GLU A 48 4.85 4.76 -14.46
C GLU A 48 4.39 4.99 -13.01
N ASP A 49 4.53 3.99 -12.13
CA ASP A 49 4.15 4.11 -10.71
C ASP A 49 4.97 5.17 -9.98
N THR A 50 6.23 5.37 -10.39
CA THR A 50 7.10 6.36 -9.76
C THR A 50 6.56 7.78 -9.95
N LEU A 51 5.92 8.09 -11.10
CA LEU A 51 5.30 9.40 -11.29
C LEU A 51 4.08 9.58 -10.38
N ASN A 52 3.27 8.53 -10.25
CA ASN A 52 2.11 8.52 -9.35
C ASN A 52 2.56 8.77 -7.90
N GLU A 53 3.59 8.05 -7.44
CA GLU A 53 4.17 8.22 -6.11
C GLU A 53 4.65 9.66 -5.87
N ILE A 54 5.39 10.26 -6.80
CA ILE A 54 5.88 11.64 -6.66
C ILE A 54 4.72 12.63 -6.51
N GLN A 55 3.65 12.47 -7.29
CA GLN A 55 2.50 13.37 -7.22
C GLN A 55 1.73 13.20 -5.92
N VAL A 56 1.58 11.97 -5.45
CA VAL A 56 0.91 11.68 -4.17
C VAL A 56 1.71 12.23 -3.01
N MET A 57 3.03 11.99 -2.94
CA MET A 57 3.89 12.51 -1.89
C MET A 57 3.87 14.04 -1.83
N LYS A 58 3.84 14.73 -2.98
CA LYS A 58 3.67 16.19 -3.03
C LYS A 58 2.31 16.64 -2.50
N LEU A 59 1.24 15.92 -2.81
CA LEU A 59 -0.11 16.21 -2.32
C LEU A 59 -0.21 16.04 -0.80
N VAL A 60 0.34 14.94 -0.26
CA VAL A 60 0.22 14.63 1.17
C VAL A 60 1.26 15.33 2.05
N GLN A 61 2.22 16.04 1.45
CA GLN A 61 3.25 16.77 2.16
C GLN A 61 2.65 17.70 3.24
N GLY A 62 3.05 17.47 4.49
CA GLY A 62 2.57 18.25 5.64
C GLY A 62 1.16 17.91 6.13
N SER A 63 0.46 16.97 5.49
CA SER A 63 -0.83 16.45 5.96
C SER A 63 -0.77 14.99 6.40
N CYS A 64 0.23 14.24 5.95
CA CYS A 64 0.53 12.89 6.38
C CYS A 64 1.99 12.75 6.82
N ASP A 65 2.23 11.94 7.84
CA ASP A 65 3.56 11.54 8.29
C ASP A 65 4.22 10.61 7.26
N THR A 66 4.87 11.20 6.26
CA THR A 66 5.49 10.56 5.09
C THR A 66 6.80 11.26 4.73
N PRO A 67 7.78 10.60 4.07
CA PRO A 67 9.00 11.27 3.64
C PRO A 67 8.73 12.48 2.74
N SER A 68 9.45 13.58 2.95
CA SER A 68 9.43 14.72 2.04
C SER A 68 10.38 14.49 0.88
N ILE A 69 9.95 14.85 -0.34
CA ILE A 69 10.81 14.80 -1.52
C ILE A 69 11.67 16.08 -1.57
N HIS A 70 12.99 15.92 -1.54
CA HIS A 70 13.96 17.01 -1.71
C HIS A 70 14.31 17.24 -3.16
N GLU A 71 14.50 16.16 -3.92
CA GLU A 71 14.91 16.23 -5.31
C GLU A 71 14.36 15.06 -6.14
N VAL A 72 13.96 15.36 -7.37
CA VAL A 72 13.72 14.36 -8.41
C VAL A 72 14.64 14.68 -9.58
N SER A 73 15.44 13.69 -9.99
CA SER A 73 16.34 13.80 -11.14
C SER A 73 16.29 12.53 -11.99
N GLU A 74 16.78 12.64 -13.22
CA GLU A 74 16.86 11.52 -14.16
C GLU A 74 18.30 11.38 -14.66
N MET A 75 18.82 10.16 -14.64
CA MET A 75 20.20 9.86 -15.05
C MET A 75 20.27 8.43 -15.60
N GLU A 76 20.89 8.26 -16.77
CA GLU A 76 21.17 6.93 -17.36
C GLU A 76 19.93 6.02 -17.45
N GLY A 77 18.78 6.59 -17.84
CA GLY A 77 17.52 5.84 -17.97
C GLY A 77 16.82 5.51 -16.64
N MET A 78 17.29 6.08 -15.53
CA MET A 78 16.73 5.89 -14.19
C MET A 78 16.17 7.19 -13.64
N ARG A 79 15.08 7.12 -12.88
CA ARG A 79 14.58 8.20 -12.03
C ARG A 79 15.12 8.02 -10.61
N ILE A 80 15.63 9.10 -10.04
CA ILE A 80 16.18 9.18 -8.69
C ILE A 80 15.32 10.15 -7.89
N ILE A 81 14.78 9.68 -6.77
CA ILE A 81 14.06 10.50 -5.81
C ILE A 81 14.89 10.53 -4.53
N VAL A 82 15.34 11.71 -4.14
CA VAL A 82 15.99 11.94 -2.85
C VAL A 82 14.94 12.49 -1.89
N MET A 83 14.78 11.82 -0.76
CA MET A 83 13.74 12.10 0.22
C MET A 83 14.27 11.93 1.65
N ASP A 84 13.47 12.37 2.63
CA ASP A 84 13.77 12.15 4.04
C ASP A 84 14.03 10.68 4.37
N CYS A 85 15.03 10.41 5.21
CA CYS A 85 15.13 9.14 5.89
C CYS A 85 14.30 9.20 7.18
N MET A 86 13.13 8.56 7.17
CA MET A 86 12.24 8.57 8.32
C MET A 86 12.81 7.71 9.47
N PRO A 87 12.63 8.13 10.74
CA PRO A 87 13.10 7.38 11.89
C PRO A 87 12.22 6.15 12.19
N GLY A 88 12.68 5.33 13.14
CA GLY A 88 11.95 4.16 13.64
C GLY A 88 12.34 2.84 12.96
N ILE A 89 11.61 1.78 13.32
CA ILE A 89 11.78 0.42 12.78
C ILE A 89 10.56 0.02 11.95
N SER A 90 10.73 -0.93 11.03
CA SER A 90 9.59 -1.50 10.32
C SER A 90 8.58 -2.11 11.29
N ALA A 91 7.31 -1.70 11.21
CA ALA A 91 6.23 -2.25 12.02
C ALA A 91 6.04 -3.76 11.78
N GLN A 92 6.36 -4.25 10.58
CA GLN A 92 6.41 -5.68 10.26
C GLN A 92 7.35 -6.45 11.21
N SER A 93 8.49 -5.87 11.60
CA SER A 93 9.44 -6.53 12.52
C SER A 93 8.86 -6.77 13.92
N VAL A 94 7.88 -5.98 14.35
CA VAL A 94 7.16 -6.16 15.62
C VAL A 94 6.27 -7.40 15.57
N LEU A 95 5.63 -7.65 14.42
CA LEU A 95 4.84 -8.85 14.18
C LEU A 95 5.74 -10.08 14.06
N ASP A 96 6.87 -9.96 13.36
CA ASP A 96 7.86 -11.04 13.20
C ASP A 96 8.45 -11.46 14.55
N ALA A 97 8.62 -10.51 15.48
CA ALA A 97 9.07 -10.77 16.85
C ALA A 97 7.97 -11.34 17.76
N GLY A 98 6.70 -11.38 17.30
CA GLY A 98 5.57 -11.88 18.08
C GLY A 98 5.13 -10.96 19.23
N ASP A 99 5.48 -9.67 19.19
CA ASP A 99 5.02 -8.69 20.19
C ASP A 99 3.59 -8.23 19.87
N TRP A 100 2.62 -9.10 20.20
CA TRP A 100 1.22 -8.88 19.87
C TRP A 100 0.56 -7.73 20.63
N ALA A 101 1.12 -7.34 21.78
CA ALA A 101 0.62 -6.20 22.54
C ALA A 101 1.00 -4.89 21.82
N ARG A 102 2.26 -4.76 21.40
CA ARG A 102 2.69 -3.61 20.61
C ARG A 102 2.05 -3.61 19.22
N ALA A 103 1.91 -4.78 18.57
CA ALA A 103 1.23 -4.88 17.28
C ALA A 103 -0.22 -4.38 17.34
N GLU A 104 -0.97 -4.71 18.39
CA GLU A 104 -2.34 -4.21 18.57
C GLU A 104 -2.39 -2.67 18.67
N GLN A 105 -1.45 -2.07 19.40
CA GLN A 105 -1.33 -0.61 19.50
C GLN A 105 -0.98 0.03 18.15
N ILE A 106 -0.07 -0.58 17.40
CA ILE A 106 0.31 -0.15 16.05
C ILE A 106 -0.92 -0.21 15.12
N TYR A 107 -1.66 -1.31 15.10
CA TYR A 107 -2.85 -1.46 14.26
C TYR A 107 -3.91 -0.41 14.59
N SER A 108 -4.17 -0.14 15.87
CA SER A 108 -5.08 0.94 16.29
C SER A 108 -4.63 2.31 15.75
N ARG A 109 -3.34 2.66 15.91
CA ARG A 109 -2.78 3.92 15.42
C ARG A 109 -2.77 4.00 13.89
N MET A 110 -2.51 2.89 13.19
CA MET A 110 -2.59 2.81 11.73
C MET A 110 -4.00 3.12 11.23
N GLY A 111 -5.03 2.60 11.90
CA GLY A 111 -6.42 2.90 11.57
C GLY A 111 -6.70 4.39 11.70
N HIS A 112 -6.30 4.97 12.84
CA HIS A 112 -6.47 6.39 13.11
C HIS A 112 -5.73 7.27 12.09
N LEU A 113 -4.48 6.95 11.78
CA LEU A 113 -3.65 7.65 10.79
C LEU A 113 -4.29 7.59 9.39
N LEU A 114 -4.69 6.40 8.94
CA LEU A 114 -5.33 6.23 7.64
C LEU A 114 -6.58 7.09 7.53
N ALA A 115 -7.41 7.12 8.57
CA ALA A 115 -8.64 7.92 8.59
C ALA A 115 -8.38 9.43 8.63
N SER A 116 -7.47 9.90 9.49
CA SER A 116 -7.31 11.32 9.80
C SER A 116 -6.32 12.07 8.91
N GLN A 117 -5.30 11.38 8.38
CA GLN A 117 -4.24 11.98 7.57
C GLN A 117 -4.38 11.69 6.08
N ILE A 118 -4.78 10.47 5.71
CA ILE A 118 -4.82 10.02 4.32
C ILE A 118 -6.23 10.16 3.72
N HIS A 119 -7.20 9.46 4.31
CA HIS A 119 -8.59 9.46 3.82
C HIS A 119 -9.33 10.76 4.13
N SER A 120 -8.70 11.70 4.85
CA SER A 120 -9.18 13.07 5.01
C SER A 120 -8.96 13.92 3.76
N GLN A 121 -8.16 13.45 2.79
CA GLN A 121 -7.95 14.11 1.49
C GLN A 121 -9.11 13.76 0.53
N PRO A 122 -10.07 14.68 0.29
CA PRO A 122 -11.18 14.40 -0.60
C PRO A 122 -10.72 14.38 -2.06
N TYR A 123 -11.40 13.59 -2.89
CA TYR A 123 -11.13 13.56 -4.31
C TYR A 123 -11.23 14.93 -4.96
N ASN A 124 -10.12 15.37 -5.54
CA ASN A 124 -10.04 16.59 -6.33
C ASN A 124 -9.96 16.26 -7.83
N GLN A 125 -10.99 16.64 -8.58
CA GLN A 125 -11.05 16.41 -10.03
C GLN A 125 -9.99 17.19 -10.82
N GLN A 126 -9.43 18.26 -10.24
CA GLN A 126 -8.37 19.06 -10.87
C GLN A 126 -7.00 18.36 -10.79
N GLU A 127 -6.83 17.41 -9.87
CA GLU A 127 -5.62 16.59 -9.76
C GLU A 127 -5.60 15.52 -10.86
N GLN A 128 -4.75 15.71 -11.87
CA GLN A 128 -4.63 14.79 -13.00
C GLN A 128 -3.42 13.85 -12.90
N GLY A 129 -2.51 14.09 -11.94
CA GLY A 129 -1.27 13.33 -11.80
C GLY A 129 -1.40 12.02 -11.00
N ILE A 130 -2.52 11.82 -10.32
CA ILE A 130 -2.76 10.67 -9.43
C ILE A 130 -3.76 9.72 -10.10
N ARG A 131 -3.43 8.43 -10.04
CA ARG A 131 -4.25 7.32 -10.55
C ARG A 131 -5.67 7.39 -9.99
N ARG A 132 -6.64 6.98 -10.80
CA ARG A 132 -8.02 6.76 -10.37
C ARG A 132 -8.30 5.28 -10.28
N SER A 133 -9.16 4.91 -9.34
CA SER A 133 -9.65 3.55 -9.18
C SER A 133 -10.19 3.00 -10.51
N ASN A 134 -9.78 1.78 -10.85
CA ASN A 134 -10.20 1.11 -12.08
C ASN A 134 -11.46 0.25 -11.90
N ARG A 135 -12.26 0.47 -10.84
CA ARG A 135 -13.46 -0.35 -10.53
C ARG A 135 -14.40 -0.54 -11.73
N SER A 136 -14.61 0.50 -12.54
CA SER A 136 -15.47 0.41 -13.74
C SER A 136 -14.89 -0.50 -14.83
N ALA A 137 -13.57 -0.55 -14.97
CA ALA A 137 -12.86 -1.38 -15.96
C ALA A 137 -12.49 -2.77 -15.42
N LEU A 138 -12.62 -3.01 -14.10
CA LEU A 138 -12.19 -4.23 -13.43
C LEU A 138 -12.78 -5.48 -14.06
N SER A 139 -14.07 -5.47 -14.41
CA SER A 139 -14.73 -6.64 -15.00
C SER A 139 -14.13 -7.03 -16.35
N GLN A 140 -13.75 -6.06 -17.18
CA GLN A 140 -13.08 -6.28 -18.46
C GLN A 140 -11.64 -6.73 -18.25
N MET A 141 -10.95 -6.16 -17.26
CA MET A 141 -9.61 -6.57 -16.88
C MET A 141 -9.57 -8.04 -16.46
N ILE A 142 -10.46 -8.47 -15.56
CA ILE A 142 -10.58 -9.85 -15.09
C ILE A 142 -10.73 -10.84 -16.25
N LYS A 143 -11.58 -10.51 -17.23
CA LYS A 143 -11.84 -11.35 -18.41
C LYS A 143 -10.61 -11.54 -19.31
N LYS A 144 -9.62 -10.65 -19.24
CA LYS A 144 -8.42 -10.67 -20.09
C LYS A 144 -7.23 -11.39 -19.44
N LEU A 145 -7.30 -11.77 -18.17
CA LEU A 145 -6.21 -12.45 -17.46
C LEU A 145 -6.27 -13.97 -17.68
N GLU A 146 -5.63 -14.45 -18.74
CA GLU A 146 -5.69 -15.86 -19.15
C GLU A 146 -4.99 -16.84 -18.19
N PHE A 147 -4.01 -16.38 -17.40
CA PHE A 147 -3.29 -17.24 -16.45
C PHE A 147 -4.12 -17.56 -15.20
N VAL A 148 -5.27 -16.90 -15.00
CA VAL A 148 -6.19 -17.17 -13.90
C VAL A 148 -7.29 -18.14 -14.37
N PRO A 149 -7.58 -19.23 -13.66
CA PRO A 149 -8.64 -20.16 -14.03
C PRO A 149 -10.01 -19.47 -14.19
N GLY A 150 -10.69 -19.73 -15.31
CA GLY A 150 -11.96 -19.07 -15.63
C GLY A 150 -13.11 -19.34 -14.64
N SER A 151 -13.02 -20.39 -13.82
CA SER A 151 -13.93 -20.61 -12.68
C SER A 151 -13.74 -19.54 -11.60
N LEU A 152 -12.50 -19.24 -11.20
CA LEU A 152 -12.18 -18.22 -10.21
C LEU A 152 -12.53 -16.81 -10.72
N SER A 153 -12.30 -16.54 -12.01
CA SER A 153 -12.70 -15.28 -12.66
C SER A 153 -14.22 -15.08 -12.60
N ARG A 154 -15.01 -16.09 -12.98
CA ARG A 154 -16.48 -16.02 -12.93
C ARG A 154 -17.00 -15.84 -11.50
N TYR A 155 -16.44 -16.57 -10.53
CA TYR A 155 -16.87 -16.46 -9.14
C TYR A 155 -16.54 -15.09 -8.55
N SER A 156 -15.34 -14.56 -8.84
CA SER A 156 -14.96 -13.20 -8.46
C SER A 156 -15.93 -12.15 -9.00
N LEU A 157 -16.29 -12.24 -10.29
CA LEU A 157 -17.23 -11.31 -10.92
C LEU A 157 -18.61 -11.37 -10.28
N GLN A 158 -19.08 -12.56 -9.92
CA GLN A 158 -20.35 -12.73 -9.21
C GLN A 158 -20.34 -11.99 -7.86
N LEU A 159 -19.31 -12.20 -7.05
CA LEU A 159 -19.18 -11.53 -5.74
C LEU A 159 -19.01 -10.02 -5.87
N LEU A 160 -18.20 -9.56 -6.83
CA LEU A 160 -18.00 -8.14 -7.11
C LEU A 160 -19.29 -7.45 -7.61
N SER A 161 -20.15 -8.16 -8.34
CA SER A 161 -21.44 -7.64 -8.80
C SER A 161 -22.51 -7.62 -7.71
N ALA A 162 -22.44 -8.54 -6.75
CA ALA A 162 -23.40 -8.65 -5.65
C ALA A 162 -23.08 -7.72 -4.48
N ALA A 163 -21.84 -7.25 -4.36
CA ALA A 163 -21.50 -6.21 -3.41
C ALA A 163 -22.01 -4.87 -3.92
N ASP A 164 -23.06 -4.33 -3.30
CA ASP A 164 -23.55 -2.99 -3.57
C ASP A 164 -22.38 -2.00 -3.57
N ALA A 165 -22.20 -1.29 -4.68
CA ALA A 165 -21.34 -0.13 -4.72
C ALA A 165 -22.02 0.94 -3.87
N GLN A 166 -21.66 1.04 -2.59
CA GLN A 166 -21.87 2.32 -1.92
C GLN A 166 -21.04 3.34 -2.69
N ASP A 167 -21.71 4.39 -3.16
CA ASP A 167 -21.11 5.63 -3.63
C ASP A 167 -20.50 6.37 -2.44
N GLN A 168 -19.54 5.74 -1.77
CA GLN A 168 -18.68 6.44 -0.83
C GLN A 168 -17.88 7.47 -1.64
N PRO A 169 -17.82 8.73 -1.19
CA PRO A 169 -16.98 9.73 -1.82
C PRO A 169 -15.57 9.20 -1.97
N TRP A 170 -14.98 9.43 -3.14
CA TRP A 170 -13.59 9.06 -3.34
C TRP A 170 -12.70 9.91 -2.44
N VAL A 171 -11.69 9.26 -1.88
CA VAL A 171 -10.62 9.85 -1.09
C VAL A 171 -9.29 9.40 -1.68
N LEU A 172 -8.20 10.02 -1.24
CA LEU A 172 -6.89 9.44 -1.50
C LEU A 172 -6.79 8.13 -0.74
N THR A 173 -6.43 7.06 -1.44
CA THR A 173 -6.07 5.76 -0.85
C THR A 173 -4.60 5.51 -1.10
N HIS A 174 -3.91 4.88 -0.16
CA HIS A 174 -2.51 4.47 -0.28
C HIS A 174 -2.36 3.29 -1.26
N GLY A 175 -3.34 2.38 -1.27
CA GLY A 175 -3.41 1.27 -2.22
C GLY A 175 -2.52 0.07 -1.90
N ASP A 176 -1.52 0.21 -1.05
CA ASP A 176 -0.81 -0.92 -0.43
C ASP A 176 -0.61 -0.69 1.08
N PHE A 177 -1.61 -0.12 1.75
CA PHE A 177 -1.50 0.23 3.17
C PHE A 177 -1.39 -1.02 4.05
N GLY A 178 -0.37 -1.10 4.89
CA GLY A 178 -0.13 -2.24 5.76
C GLY A 178 1.15 -2.08 6.58
N VAL A 179 1.34 -2.93 7.59
CA VAL A 179 2.50 -2.87 8.50
C VAL A 179 3.86 -2.98 7.79
N HIS A 180 3.90 -3.57 6.59
CA HIS A 180 5.10 -3.66 5.78
C HIS A 180 5.54 -2.30 5.19
N ASN A 181 4.62 -1.34 5.12
CA ASN A 181 4.84 0.02 4.61
C ASN A 181 4.77 1.08 5.73
N ILE A 182 4.92 0.65 6.99
CA ILE A 182 4.91 1.54 8.16
C ILE A 182 6.22 1.41 8.92
N LEU A 183 6.84 2.55 9.22
CA LEU A 183 7.84 2.64 10.27
C LEU A 183 7.18 3.07 11.56
N CYS A 184 7.64 2.54 12.68
CA CYS A 184 7.15 2.88 14.01
C CYS A 184 8.32 3.26 14.93
N GLU A 185 8.14 4.37 15.64
CA GLU A 185 9.07 4.82 16.68
C GLU A 185 8.72 4.21 18.05
N GLU A 186 9.59 4.40 19.05
CA GLU A 186 9.34 3.91 20.41
C GLU A 186 8.19 4.67 21.08
N GLU A 187 8.08 5.97 20.80
CA GLU A 187 7.03 6.88 21.28
C GLU A 187 5.67 6.65 20.56
N GLY A 188 5.68 5.78 19.55
CA GLY A 188 4.49 5.33 18.81
C GLY A 188 4.07 6.25 17.67
N ALA A 189 4.93 7.16 17.22
CA ALA A 189 4.78 7.81 15.92
C ALA A 189 4.86 6.76 14.81
N LEU A 190 4.08 6.96 13.75
CA LEU A 190 4.04 6.08 12.58
C LEU A 190 4.37 6.90 11.33
N HIS A 191 5.20 6.34 10.45
CA HIS A 191 5.54 6.96 9.17
C HIS A 191 5.15 6.05 8.02
N VAL A 192 4.42 6.59 7.06
CA VAL A 192 3.89 5.87 5.89
C VAL A 192 4.88 5.95 4.74
N LEU A 193 5.19 4.80 4.15
CA LEU A 193 6.13 4.66 3.05
C LEU A 193 5.45 4.07 1.81
N ASP A 194 6.07 4.27 0.65
CA ASP A 194 5.78 3.55 -0.61
C ASP A 194 4.40 3.80 -1.23
N TRP A 195 4.21 5.00 -1.78
CA TRP A 195 2.94 5.47 -2.35
C TRP A 195 2.71 5.08 -3.82
N GLU A 196 3.44 4.10 -4.39
CA GLU A 196 3.29 3.70 -5.82
C GLU A 196 1.87 3.22 -6.19
N TRP A 197 1.15 2.69 -5.22
CA TRP A 197 -0.17 2.08 -5.43
C TRP A 197 -1.33 3.02 -5.17
N ALA A 198 -1.03 4.25 -4.76
CA ALA A 198 -2.02 5.20 -4.36
C ALA A 198 -2.94 5.58 -5.52
N GLU A 199 -4.21 5.78 -5.19
CA GLU A 199 -5.24 6.15 -6.15
C GLU A 199 -6.35 6.95 -5.49
N TRP A 200 -7.06 7.73 -6.29
CA TRP A 200 -8.37 8.23 -5.94
C TRP A 200 -9.39 7.09 -6.03
N GLY A 201 -9.97 6.70 -4.89
CA GLY A 201 -10.83 5.53 -4.79
C GLY A 201 -11.67 5.50 -3.53
N GLY A 202 -12.41 4.41 -3.35
CA GLY A 202 -13.24 4.23 -2.15
C GLY A 202 -12.39 3.85 -0.93
N PRO A 203 -12.63 4.44 0.25
CA PRO A 203 -11.81 4.23 1.45
C PRO A 203 -11.78 2.77 1.92
N LEU A 204 -12.82 1.99 1.62
CA LEU A 204 -12.90 0.59 2.01
C LEU A 204 -11.78 -0.26 1.37
N SER A 205 -11.15 0.17 0.28
CA SER A 205 -10.09 -0.59 -0.39
C SER A 205 -8.87 -0.81 0.51
N ASP A 206 -8.38 0.23 1.19
CA ASP A 206 -7.24 0.13 2.12
C ASP A 206 -7.63 -0.59 3.41
N VAL A 207 -8.84 -0.33 3.94
CA VAL A 207 -9.35 -1.03 5.13
C VAL A 207 -9.43 -2.54 4.87
N ALA A 208 -9.98 -2.93 3.71
CA ALA A 208 -10.07 -4.33 3.29
C ALA A 208 -8.70 -4.95 3.05
N TRP A 209 -7.72 -4.17 2.60
CA TRP A 209 -6.37 -4.65 2.35
C TRP A 209 -5.64 -5.02 3.64
N VAL A 210 -5.69 -4.16 4.65
CA VAL A 210 -5.13 -4.46 5.99
C VAL A 210 -5.80 -5.70 6.59
N CYS A 211 -7.14 -5.77 6.51
CA CYS A 211 -7.88 -6.90 7.06
C CYS A 211 -7.53 -8.21 6.35
N TRP A 212 -7.44 -8.18 5.02
CA TRP A 212 -7.07 -9.30 4.17
C TRP A 212 -5.64 -9.78 4.46
N PHE A 213 -4.67 -8.86 4.51
CA PHE A 213 -3.27 -9.17 4.77
C PHE A 213 -3.12 -9.89 6.11
N THR A 214 -3.75 -9.34 7.14
CA THR A 214 -3.66 -9.89 8.51
C THR A 214 -4.32 -11.26 8.61
N LYS A 215 -5.49 -11.47 7.98
CA LYS A 215 -6.13 -12.79 7.90
C LYS A 215 -5.27 -13.82 7.19
N LEU A 216 -4.63 -13.44 6.08
CA LEU A 216 -3.81 -14.35 5.29
C LEU A 216 -2.52 -14.75 6.01
N HIS A 217 -1.86 -13.80 6.68
CA HIS A 217 -0.51 -13.98 7.21
C HIS A 217 -0.47 -14.26 8.72
N TYR A 218 -1.44 -13.77 9.48
CA TYR A 218 -1.52 -13.90 10.94
C TYR A 218 -2.90 -14.36 11.41
N PRO A 219 -3.41 -15.52 10.93
CA PRO A 219 -4.78 -15.95 11.17
C PRO A 219 -5.14 -16.07 12.66
N GLY A 220 -4.19 -16.46 13.52
CA GLY A 220 -4.40 -16.57 14.98
C GLY A 220 -4.60 -15.23 15.70
N GLN A 221 -4.22 -14.13 15.06
CA GLN A 221 -4.20 -12.78 15.61
C GLN A 221 -5.14 -11.84 14.84
N ALA A 222 -5.64 -12.30 13.68
CA ALA A 222 -6.38 -11.51 12.71
C ALA A 222 -7.57 -10.79 13.33
N LEU A 223 -8.43 -11.49 14.09
CA LEU A 223 -9.59 -10.86 14.73
C LEU A 223 -9.17 -9.71 15.65
N LYS A 224 -8.16 -9.94 16.49
CA LYS A 224 -7.69 -8.96 17.46
C LYS A 224 -7.09 -7.73 16.79
N LEU A 225 -6.15 -7.94 15.86
CA LEU A 225 -5.45 -6.87 15.16
C LEU A 225 -6.38 -6.09 14.22
N ASN A 226 -7.20 -6.79 13.44
CA ASN A 226 -8.17 -6.14 12.55
C ASN A 226 -9.22 -5.36 13.35
N ALA A 227 -9.69 -5.88 14.49
CA ALA A 227 -10.61 -5.14 15.35
C ALA A 227 -9.97 -3.86 15.91
N ALA A 228 -8.70 -3.91 16.33
CA ALA A 228 -7.98 -2.72 16.78
C ALA A 228 -7.85 -1.68 15.66
N PHE A 229 -7.45 -2.11 14.46
CA PHE A 229 -7.33 -1.24 13.29
C PHE A 229 -8.66 -0.62 12.87
N VAL A 230 -9.72 -1.42 12.73
CA VAL A 230 -11.05 -0.93 12.33
C VAL A 230 -11.57 0.07 13.36
N ARG A 231 -11.44 -0.19 14.66
CA ARG A 231 -11.84 0.77 15.72
C ARG A 231 -11.04 2.08 15.64
N GLY A 232 -9.73 1.99 15.41
CA GLY A 232 -8.88 3.16 15.23
C GLY A 232 -9.30 3.99 14.01
N TYR A 233 -9.65 3.34 12.91
CA TYR A 233 -10.15 4.02 11.71
C TYR A 233 -11.47 4.74 11.97
N LEU A 234 -12.43 4.05 12.58
CA LEU A 234 -13.77 4.57 12.83
C LEU A 234 -13.81 5.70 13.87
N SER A 235 -12.76 5.86 14.68
CA SER A 235 -12.68 6.97 15.64
C SER A 235 -12.65 8.34 14.97
N SER A 236 -12.30 8.40 13.68
CA SER A 236 -12.09 9.67 12.95
C SER A 236 -12.81 9.72 11.61
N ASN A 237 -13.22 8.58 11.04
CA ASN A 237 -13.95 8.54 9.78
C ASN A 237 -15.02 7.43 9.83
N PRO A 238 -16.31 7.77 9.98
CA PRO A 238 -17.40 6.79 9.96
C PRO A 238 -17.44 6.05 8.62
N LEU A 239 -17.35 4.72 8.67
CA LEU A 239 -17.42 3.86 7.50
C LEU A 239 -18.24 2.63 7.82
N VAL A 240 -19.33 2.43 7.08
CA VAL A 240 -20.20 1.26 7.24
C VAL A 240 -19.96 0.30 6.08
N PHE A 241 -19.70 -0.96 6.38
CA PHE A 241 -19.51 -1.99 5.36
C PHE A 241 -20.07 -3.34 5.80
N SER A 242 -20.60 -4.11 4.85
CA SER A 242 -20.96 -5.50 5.07
C SER A 242 -19.75 -6.43 4.87
N PRO A 243 -19.79 -7.67 5.37
CA PRO A 243 -18.78 -8.68 5.06
C PRO A 243 -18.59 -8.91 3.56
N GLN A 244 -19.68 -8.83 2.78
CA GLN A 244 -19.64 -8.96 1.33
C GLN A 244 -18.90 -7.79 0.68
N GLN A 245 -19.10 -6.56 1.18
CA GLN A 245 -18.38 -5.39 0.69
C GLN A 245 -16.89 -5.43 1.05
N LEU A 246 -16.55 -5.88 2.26
CA LEU A 246 -15.15 -6.05 2.68
C LEU A 246 -14.45 -7.09 1.79
N LYS A 247 -15.06 -8.26 1.56
CA LYS A 247 -14.55 -9.28 0.64
C LYS A 247 -14.40 -8.75 -0.79
N ALA A 248 -15.39 -8.01 -1.30
CA ALA A 248 -15.33 -7.43 -2.65
C ALA A 248 -14.20 -6.39 -2.78
N ALA A 249 -13.96 -5.58 -1.76
CA ALA A 249 -12.83 -4.65 -1.72
C ALA A 249 -11.48 -5.37 -1.65
N SER A 250 -11.36 -6.47 -0.89
CA SER A 250 -10.16 -7.32 -0.93
C SER A 250 -9.94 -7.94 -2.31
N LEU A 251 -10.99 -8.45 -2.95
CA LEU A 251 -10.93 -8.99 -4.31
C LEU A 251 -10.48 -7.92 -5.33
N TYR A 252 -10.99 -6.69 -5.22
CA TYR A 252 -10.54 -5.57 -6.04
C TYR A 252 -9.01 -5.39 -5.98
N LYS A 253 -8.42 -5.44 -4.79
CA LYS A 253 -6.96 -5.33 -4.62
C LYS A 253 -6.23 -6.53 -5.19
N VAL A 254 -6.66 -7.76 -4.86
CA VAL A 254 -6.05 -9.00 -5.36
C VAL A 254 -6.04 -9.04 -6.90
N TRP A 255 -7.13 -8.63 -7.55
CA TRP A 255 -7.20 -8.58 -9.02
C TRP A 255 -6.29 -7.52 -9.64
N ASN A 256 -6.11 -6.37 -8.98
CA ASN A 256 -5.14 -5.36 -9.41
C ASN A 256 -3.70 -5.87 -9.28
N VAL A 257 -3.38 -6.63 -8.22
CA VAL A 257 -2.07 -7.30 -8.12
C VAL A 257 -1.89 -8.32 -9.24
N LEU A 258 -2.87 -9.21 -9.46
CA LEU A 258 -2.83 -10.19 -10.55
C LEU A 258 -2.61 -9.53 -11.92
N HIS A 259 -3.24 -8.38 -12.18
CA HIS A 259 -3.06 -7.66 -13.43
C HIS A 259 -1.62 -7.23 -13.67
N ARG A 260 -0.92 -6.78 -12.63
CA ARG A 260 0.50 -6.41 -12.69
C ARG A 260 1.40 -7.61 -12.93
N LEU A 261 0.99 -8.79 -12.48
CA LEU A 261 1.75 -10.05 -12.61
C LEU A 261 1.63 -10.74 -13.97
N ARG A 262 0.97 -10.12 -14.96
CA ARG A 262 0.80 -10.67 -16.33
C ARG A 262 2.10 -11.11 -17.01
N ILE A 263 3.21 -10.46 -16.71
CA ILE A 263 4.55 -10.80 -17.23
C ILE A 263 5.49 -11.37 -16.16
N ALA A 264 5.00 -11.58 -14.93
CA ALA A 264 5.80 -12.13 -13.85
C ALA A 264 6.07 -13.64 -14.08
N PRO A 265 7.10 -14.20 -13.42
CA PRO A 265 7.36 -15.64 -13.45
C PRO A 265 6.14 -16.48 -13.04
N LYS A 266 6.01 -17.68 -13.62
CA LYS A 266 4.84 -18.54 -13.41
C LYS A 266 4.63 -18.92 -11.94
N GLU A 267 5.70 -19.06 -11.15
CA GLU A 267 5.61 -19.31 -9.72
C GLU A 267 4.96 -18.15 -8.96
N VAL A 268 5.27 -16.90 -9.32
CA VAL A 268 4.64 -15.71 -8.71
C VAL A 268 3.17 -15.63 -9.11
N GLN A 269 2.85 -15.90 -10.38
CA GLN A 269 1.48 -15.99 -10.85
C GLN A 269 0.68 -17.06 -10.09
N ARG A 270 1.24 -18.27 -9.94
CA ARG A 270 0.59 -19.38 -9.21
C ARG A 270 0.34 -19.03 -7.75
N GLU A 271 1.29 -18.40 -7.09
CA GLU A 271 1.12 -17.99 -5.69
C GLU A 271 -0.01 -16.96 -5.53
N TRP A 272 -0.12 -16.00 -6.44
CA TRP A 272 -1.23 -15.03 -6.39
C TRP A 272 -2.58 -15.62 -6.82
N VAL A 273 -2.60 -16.63 -7.69
CA VAL A 273 -3.82 -17.40 -7.98
C VAL A 273 -4.27 -18.19 -6.75
N ARG A 274 -3.34 -18.81 -6.00
CA ARG A 274 -3.65 -19.47 -4.71
C ARG A 274 -4.22 -18.48 -3.70
N ARG A 275 -3.67 -17.26 -3.61
CA ARG A 275 -4.19 -16.18 -2.76
C ARG A 275 -5.58 -15.70 -3.18
N LEU A 276 -5.86 -15.62 -4.48
CA LEU A 276 -7.20 -15.35 -4.99
C LEU A 276 -8.19 -16.43 -4.56
N GLU A 277 -7.83 -17.71 -4.74
CA GLU A 277 -8.67 -18.84 -4.30
C GLU A 277 -8.93 -18.79 -2.80
N TRP A 278 -7.91 -18.53 -1.99
CA TRP A 278 -8.07 -18.31 -0.55
C TRP A 278 -9.05 -17.16 -0.27
N THR A 279 -8.88 -16.00 -0.93
CA THR A 279 -9.75 -14.82 -0.73
C THR A 279 -11.22 -15.10 -1.04
N LEU A 280 -11.48 -15.91 -2.07
CA LEU A 280 -12.84 -16.31 -2.45
C LEU A 280 -13.50 -17.16 -1.36
N ASN A 281 -12.73 -18.06 -0.74
CA ASN A 281 -13.20 -19.01 0.27
C ASN A 281 -13.17 -18.45 1.71
N GLU A 282 -12.37 -17.43 2.00
CA GLU A 282 -12.18 -16.89 3.35
C GLU A 282 -13.46 -16.20 3.88
N ASP A 283 -13.72 -16.30 5.18
CA ASP A 283 -14.83 -15.61 5.82
C ASP A 283 -14.40 -14.23 6.39
N PHE A 284 -15.20 -13.22 6.09
CA PHE A 284 -15.00 -11.83 6.54
C PHE A 284 -16.10 -11.39 7.53
N SER A 285 -16.93 -12.32 8.00
CA SER A 285 -18.05 -12.05 8.91
C SER A 285 -17.62 -11.71 10.34
N ASP A 286 -16.41 -12.10 10.74
CA ASP A 286 -15.83 -11.86 12.08
C ASP A 286 -15.58 -10.38 12.39
N LEU A 287 -15.55 -9.52 11.36
CA LEU A 287 -15.44 -8.07 11.49
C LEU A 287 -16.80 -7.35 11.41
N HIS A 288 -17.88 -8.09 11.22
CA HIS A 288 -19.23 -7.53 11.20
C HIS A 288 -19.63 -7.00 12.58
N GLY A 289 -20.15 -5.77 12.63
CA GLY A 289 -20.57 -5.12 13.88
C GLY A 289 -19.45 -4.44 14.67
N ILE A 290 -18.21 -4.41 14.15
CA ILE A 290 -17.16 -3.51 14.62
C ILE A 290 -17.30 -2.12 13.98
N SER A 291 -17.88 -2.07 12.76
CA SER A 291 -18.30 -0.87 12.03
C SER A 291 -19.62 -0.28 12.51
#